data_AF-A0A537VTN4-F1
#
_entry.id   AF-A0A537VTN4-F1
#
_cell.length_a   1.000
_cell.length_b   1.000
_cell.length_c   1.000
_cell.angle_alpha   90.00
_cell.angle_beta   90.00
_cell.angle_gamma   90.00
#
_symmetry.space_group_name_H-M   'P 1'
#
loop_
_entity.id
_entity.type
_entity.pdbx_description
1 polymer ?
#
loop_
_entity_poly.entity_id
_entity_poly.type
_entity_poly.pdbx_seq_one_letter_code
_entity_poly.pdbx_strand_id
1 'polypeptide(L)'
;MSPASRSSRRHQRALQQRSVGLMVFVCVLVACVSHNGTGDGSPGAIPSNLEPGDVVSPSPIVGSPDQTVALARTKIKHIVFVIKENRTFDTMFGRFPGADGATEGTTCGGRTVPLRRAPDRVGDEGHSFFDGITAVNGGKMDCFAHGGYVQYWQQDIPHYWTYARRYTLADRFFTSIYGPTGIEHLWTFASQSDRFIDHERPGQFGSDHREFCDDPLETALAFRQMARQEQERIYQAENQGVQGLTQVRASLTSRWPCFDVRV
;
A
#
# COMPACT_ATOMS: atom_id res chain seq x y z
N MET A 1 -51.18 14.23 -57.12
CA MET A 1 -51.01 14.36 -55.65
C MET A 1 -49.55 14.65 -55.36
N SER A 2 -49.30 15.78 -54.68
CA SER A 2 -48.07 16.58 -54.74
C SER A 2 -46.82 16.00 -54.05
N PRO A 3 -45.62 16.22 -54.61
CA PRO A 3 -44.33 15.92 -53.98
C PRO A 3 -43.87 16.99 -52.96
N ALA A 4 -44.79 17.68 -52.29
CA ALA A 4 -44.49 18.88 -51.50
C ALA A 4 -44.19 18.66 -50.00
N SER A 5 -44.27 17.42 -49.46
CA SER A 5 -44.22 17.22 -48.00
C SER A 5 -42.85 16.80 -47.41
N ARG A 6 -41.83 16.50 -48.24
CA ARG A 6 -40.50 16.08 -47.76
C ARG A 6 -39.50 17.22 -47.56
N SER A 7 -39.73 18.40 -48.13
CA SER A 7 -38.80 19.55 -48.06
C SER A 7 -38.88 20.31 -46.73
N SER A 8 -40.09 20.55 -46.19
CA SER A 8 -40.24 21.43 -45.01
C SER A 8 -39.66 20.86 -43.71
N ARG A 9 -39.68 19.52 -43.54
CA ARG A 9 -39.18 18.85 -42.32
C ARG A 9 -37.64 18.88 -42.21
N ARG A 10 -36.92 18.93 -43.33
CA ARG A 10 -35.45 19.09 -43.32
C ARG A 10 -35.03 20.52 -43.00
N HIS A 11 -35.79 21.52 -43.46
CA HIS A 11 -35.51 22.93 -43.13
C HIS A 11 -35.79 23.27 -41.66
N GLN A 12 -36.84 22.72 -41.04
CA GLN A 12 -37.11 22.96 -39.62
C GLN A 12 -36.03 22.37 -38.69
N ARG A 13 -35.50 21.18 -38.99
CA ARG A 13 -34.41 20.56 -38.22
C ARG A 13 -33.09 21.32 -38.35
N ALA A 14 -32.77 21.84 -39.53
CA ALA A 14 -31.55 22.62 -39.77
C ALA A 14 -31.60 24.00 -39.07
N LEU A 15 -32.77 24.63 -38.99
CA LEU A 15 -32.95 25.89 -38.26
C LEU A 15 -32.88 25.68 -36.74
N GLN A 16 -33.52 24.64 -36.19
CA GLN A 16 -33.41 24.30 -34.77
C GLN A 16 -31.97 23.99 -34.34
N GLN A 17 -31.19 23.28 -35.17
CA GLN A 17 -29.78 22.99 -34.87
C GLN A 17 -28.89 24.23 -34.91
N ARG A 18 -29.18 25.20 -35.78
CA ARG A 18 -28.46 26.49 -35.84
C ARG A 18 -28.79 27.40 -34.66
N SER A 19 -30.04 27.42 -34.19
CA SER A 19 -30.46 28.19 -33.01
C SER A 19 -29.83 27.68 -31.72
N VAL A 20 -29.74 26.34 -31.56
CA VAL A 20 -29.09 25.72 -30.40
C VAL A 20 -27.57 25.93 -30.42
N GLY A 21 -26.93 25.82 -31.59
CA GLY A 21 -25.51 26.10 -31.74
C GLY A 21 -25.13 27.55 -31.39
N LEU A 22 -25.96 28.52 -31.80
CA LEU A 22 -25.73 29.94 -31.48
C LEU A 22 -25.93 30.25 -29.99
N MET A 23 -26.92 29.63 -29.34
CA MET A 23 -27.16 29.81 -27.90
C MET A 23 -26.03 29.23 -27.05
N VAL A 24 -25.51 28.04 -27.41
CA VAL A 24 -24.36 27.43 -26.73
C VAL A 24 -23.09 28.27 -26.90
N PHE A 25 -22.86 28.83 -28.09
CA PHE A 25 -21.69 29.67 -28.36
C PHE A 25 -21.74 31.00 -27.60
N VAL A 26 -22.92 31.61 -27.47
CA VAL A 26 -23.11 32.86 -26.69
C VAL A 26 -22.97 32.60 -25.18
N CYS A 27 -23.47 31.48 -24.65
CA CYS A 27 -23.24 31.12 -23.24
C CYS A 27 -21.77 30.87 -22.91
N VAL A 28 -21.00 30.26 -23.83
CA VAL A 28 -19.57 30.03 -23.65
C VAL A 28 -18.78 31.35 -23.71
N LEU A 29 -19.14 32.29 -24.59
CA LEU A 29 -18.47 33.59 -24.67
C LEU A 29 -18.76 34.51 -23.47
N VAL A 30 -19.98 34.49 -22.93
CA VAL A 30 -20.31 35.27 -21.70
C VAL A 30 -19.55 34.73 -20.48
N ALA A 31 -19.32 33.41 -20.41
CA ALA A 31 -18.49 32.80 -19.37
C ALA A 31 -16.98 33.15 -19.51
N CYS A 32 -16.51 33.51 -20.72
CA CYS A 32 -15.11 33.88 -20.95
C CYS A 32 -14.78 35.36 -20.73
N VAL A 33 -15.79 36.26 -20.68
CA VAL A 33 -15.55 37.72 -20.62
C VAL A 33 -15.94 38.33 -19.26
N SER A 34 -16.65 37.60 -18.40
CA SER A 34 -17.13 38.11 -17.10
C SER A 34 -16.39 37.50 -15.88
N HIS A 35 -15.06 37.48 -15.89
CA HIS A 35 -14.27 37.18 -14.69
C HIS A 35 -13.18 38.23 -14.42
N ASN A 36 -13.58 39.50 -14.34
CA ASN A 36 -12.81 40.55 -13.67
C ASN A 36 -13.41 40.77 -12.27
N GLY A 37 -13.17 39.82 -11.38
CA GLY A 37 -13.59 39.87 -9.99
C GLY A 37 -12.49 39.29 -9.12
N THR A 38 -11.84 40.15 -8.36
CA THR A 38 -10.88 39.82 -7.29
C THR A 38 -11.51 38.85 -6.30
N GLY A 39 -11.06 37.60 -6.31
CA GLY A 39 -11.52 36.56 -5.40
C GLY A 39 -10.50 35.42 -5.40
N ASP A 40 -9.73 35.37 -4.31
CA ASP A 40 -8.75 34.33 -4.01
C ASP A 40 -9.43 32.95 -3.94
N GLY A 41 -8.83 31.92 -4.55
CA GLY A 41 -9.28 30.53 -4.47
C GLY A 41 -9.85 29.91 -5.75
N SER A 42 -8.98 29.57 -6.72
CA SER A 42 -9.30 28.57 -7.74
C SER A 42 -8.86 27.17 -7.30
N PRO A 43 -9.73 26.14 -7.28
CA PRO A 43 -9.31 24.77 -7.07
C PRO A 43 -8.76 24.20 -8.38
N GLY A 44 -7.48 23.78 -8.39
CA GLY A 44 -6.96 22.89 -9.44
C GLY A 44 -5.71 23.31 -10.20
N ALA A 45 -4.99 24.36 -9.81
CA ALA A 45 -3.63 24.58 -10.31
C ALA A 45 -2.63 24.10 -9.25
N ILE A 46 -1.91 23.00 -9.52
CA ILE A 46 -0.82 22.53 -8.66
C ILE A 46 0.37 23.46 -8.90
N PRO A 47 0.84 24.23 -7.90
CA PRO A 47 2.08 24.98 -8.02
C PRO A 47 3.23 23.98 -8.09
N SER A 48 4.04 24.06 -9.14
CA SER A 48 5.12 23.13 -9.47
C SER A 48 6.37 23.25 -8.59
N ASN A 49 6.34 24.01 -7.51
CA ASN A 49 7.56 24.43 -6.80
C ASN A 49 7.44 24.18 -5.28
N LEU A 50 7.36 22.92 -4.86
CA LEU A 50 7.86 22.58 -3.53
C LEU A 50 9.32 22.15 -3.70
N GLU A 51 10.23 23.04 -3.29
CA GLU A 51 11.66 22.73 -3.17
C GLU A 51 11.82 21.56 -2.18
N PRO A 52 12.71 20.58 -2.43
CA PRO A 52 12.88 19.39 -1.58
C PRO A 52 13.29 19.63 -0.12
N GLY A 53 13.45 20.89 0.31
CA GLY A 53 13.84 21.29 1.67
C GLY A 53 12.68 21.65 2.60
N ASP A 54 11.46 21.81 2.08
CA ASP A 54 10.28 22.13 2.90
C ASP A 54 9.67 20.82 3.46
N VAL A 55 10.44 20.12 4.29
CA VAL A 55 9.86 19.12 5.18
C VAL A 55 8.96 19.89 6.15
N VAL A 56 7.69 20.01 5.80
CA VAL A 56 6.66 20.47 6.73
C VAL A 56 6.58 19.37 7.79
N SER A 57 7.36 19.51 8.86
CA SER A 57 7.08 18.84 10.12
C SER A 57 5.67 19.31 10.51
N PRO A 58 4.62 18.47 10.37
CA PRO A 58 3.30 18.92 10.72
C PRO A 58 3.34 19.27 12.21
N SER A 59 2.97 20.51 12.54
CA SER A 59 2.82 20.89 13.94
C SER A 59 1.90 19.87 14.61
N PRO A 60 2.19 19.43 15.85
CA PRO A 60 1.31 18.53 16.57
C PRO A 60 -0.11 19.07 16.50
N ILE A 61 -1.08 18.22 16.11
CA ILE A 61 -2.48 18.64 16.12
C ILE A 61 -2.81 18.97 17.57
N VAL A 62 -2.98 20.25 17.87
CA VAL A 62 -3.33 20.73 19.21
C VAL A 62 -4.72 20.21 19.54
N GLY A 63 -4.81 19.28 20.48
CA GLY A 63 -6.08 18.72 20.95
C GLY A 63 -5.97 17.28 21.43
N SER A 64 -7.05 16.78 22.03
CA SER A 64 -7.16 15.35 22.35
C SER A 64 -7.31 14.51 21.07
N PRO A 65 -7.02 13.19 21.13
CA PRO A 65 -7.32 12.28 20.02
C PRO A 65 -8.77 12.41 19.52
N ASP A 66 -9.73 12.56 20.43
CA ASP A 66 -11.15 12.72 20.09
C ASP A 66 -11.43 14.00 19.30
N GLN A 67 -10.77 15.11 19.66
CA GLN A 67 -10.91 16.38 18.93
C GLN A 67 -10.33 16.26 17.51
N THR A 68 -9.18 15.59 17.37
CA THR A 68 -8.57 15.30 16.07
C THR A 68 -9.49 14.45 15.20
N VAL A 69 -10.06 13.38 15.75
CA VAL A 69 -10.99 12.49 15.04
C VAL A 69 -12.27 13.25 14.66
N ALA A 70 -12.82 14.06 15.56
CA ALA A 70 -13.99 14.88 15.28
C ALA A 70 -13.74 15.85 14.13
N LEU A 71 -12.61 16.57 14.15
CA LEU A 71 -12.20 17.46 13.07
C LEU A 71 -12.04 16.69 11.75
N ALA A 72 -11.34 15.55 11.76
CA ALA A 72 -11.14 14.71 10.59
C ALA A 72 -12.49 14.29 9.95
N ARG A 73 -13.48 13.90 10.76
CA ARG A 73 -14.83 13.55 10.28
C ARG A 73 -15.56 14.73 9.61
N THR A 74 -15.25 15.97 9.99
CA THR A 74 -15.82 17.15 9.31
C THR A 74 -15.22 17.36 7.91
N LYS A 75 -13.94 17.03 7.71
CA LYS A 75 -13.16 17.35 6.49
C LYS A 75 -13.00 16.19 5.51
N ILE A 76 -12.75 14.99 6.01
CA ILE A 76 -12.49 13.79 5.21
C ILE A 76 -13.80 13.06 4.96
N LYS A 77 -14.20 12.96 3.69
CA LYS A 77 -15.44 12.27 3.27
C LYS A 77 -15.19 10.96 2.54
N HIS A 78 -14.01 10.83 1.95
CA HIS A 78 -13.61 9.64 1.19
C HIS A 78 -12.19 9.28 1.60
N ILE A 79 -11.98 7.99 1.86
CA ILE A 79 -10.66 7.41 2.08
C ILE A 79 -10.49 6.35 1.00
N VAL A 80 -9.43 6.48 0.21
CA VAL A 80 -9.07 5.52 -0.84
C VAL A 80 -7.78 4.83 -0.40
N PHE A 81 -7.84 3.52 -0.25
CA PHE A 81 -6.67 2.71 0.05
C PHE A 81 -6.10 2.17 -1.27
N VAL A 82 -4.81 2.44 -1.53
CA VAL A 82 -4.05 1.84 -2.63
C VAL A 82 -3.01 0.92 -1.98
N ILE A 83 -3.36 -0.36 -1.88
CA ILE A 83 -2.52 -1.38 -1.25
C ILE A 83 -1.54 -1.92 -2.31
N LYS A 84 -0.24 -1.85 -2.00
CA LYS A 84 0.84 -2.31 -2.86
C LYS A 84 1.46 -3.58 -2.27
N GLU A 85 2.25 -4.28 -3.09
CA GLU A 85 2.80 -5.59 -2.79
C GLU A 85 4.33 -5.59 -2.76
N ASN A 86 4.89 -6.47 -1.93
CA ASN A 86 6.24 -7.02 -1.94
C ASN A 86 7.40 -6.01 -2.04
N ARG A 87 7.31 -4.84 -1.39
CA ARG A 87 8.43 -3.87 -1.29
C ARG A 87 8.54 -3.33 0.12
N THR A 88 9.75 -3.32 0.68
CA THR A 88 10.01 -2.66 1.96
C THR A 88 10.09 -1.14 1.79
N PHE A 89 10.04 -0.42 2.92
CA PHE A 89 10.25 1.03 2.92
C PHE A 89 11.58 1.38 2.27
N ASP A 90 12.68 0.75 2.66
CA ASP A 90 14.02 1.03 2.13
C ASP A 90 14.15 0.75 0.64
N THR A 91 13.43 -0.25 0.11
CA THR A 91 13.41 -0.50 -1.33
C THR A 91 12.85 0.70 -2.11
N MET A 92 11.88 1.44 -1.56
CA MET A 92 11.19 2.53 -2.26
C MET A 92 11.71 3.92 -1.87
N PHE A 93 12.00 4.13 -0.59
CA PHE A 93 12.23 5.44 0.01
C PHE A 93 13.45 5.50 0.93
N GLY A 94 14.30 4.47 0.97
CA GLY A 94 15.49 4.45 1.84
C GLY A 94 16.47 5.60 1.59
N ARG A 95 16.52 6.13 0.35
CA ARG A 95 17.30 7.33 -0.01
C ARG A 95 16.51 8.63 -0.04
N PHE A 96 15.23 8.61 0.34
CA PHE A 96 14.41 9.82 0.32
C PHE A 96 14.97 10.83 1.35
N PRO A 97 15.16 12.11 1.00
CA PRO A 97 15.74 13.09 1.91
C PRO A 97 14.94 13.20 3.22
N GLY A 98 15.62 13.02 4.35
CA GLY A 98 15.03 13.14 5.69
C GLY A 98 14.24 11.91 6.17
N ALA A 99 14.15 10.84 5.38
CA ALA A 99 13.53 9.59 5.82
C ALA A 99 14.45 8.78 6.75
N ASP A 100 13.85 8.05 7.70
CA ASP A 100 14.51 7.01 8.50
C ASP A 100 14.77 5.75 7.64
N GLY A 101 15.71 5.85 6.69
CA GLY A 101 16.01 4.83 5.70
C GLY A 101 17.45 4.32 5.75
N ALA A 102 17.65 3.05 5.39
CA ALA A 102 18.96 2.43 5.30
C ALA A 102 19.60 2.61 3.91
N THR A 103 20.93 2.74 3.86
CA THR A 103 21.71 2.72 2.61
C THR A 103 22.72 1.59 2.52
N GLU A 104 22.90 0.88 3.63
CA GLU A 104 23.69 -0.33 3.77
C GLU A 104 22.97 -1.30 4.71
N GLY A 105 23.34 -2.58 4.66
CA GLY A 105 22.83 -3.60 5.56
C GLY A 105 23.90 -4.65 5.84
N THR A 106 23.65 -5.50 6.83
CA THR A 106 24.58 -6.57 7.22
C THR A 106 24.08 -7.90 6.70
N THR A 107 24.97 -8.72 6.14
CA THR A 107 24.68 -10.09 5.70
C THR A 107 24.87 -11.09 6.82
N CYS A 108 24.31 -12.30 6.69
CA CYS A 108 24.28 -13.26 7.80
C CYS A 108 25.67 -13.73 8.26
N GLY A 109 26.68 -13.54 7.40
CA GLY A 109 28.10 -13.73 7.74
C GLY A 109 28.79 -12.51 8.38
N GLY A 110 28.04 -11.48 8.78
CA GLY A 110 28.54 -10.27 9.44
C GLY A 110 29.15 -9.21 8.51
N ARG A 111 29.08 -9.40 7.18
CA ARG A 111 29.61 -8.42 6.22
C ARG A 111 28.59 -7.34 5.92
N THR A 112 28.98 -6.08 6.08
CA THR A 112 28.25 -4.91 5.61
C THR A 112 28.28 -4.81 4.09
N VAL A 113 27.12 -4.58 3.47
CA VAL A 113 26.95 -4.43 2.03
C VAL A 113 26.08 -3.21 1.72
N PRO A 114 26.35 -2.46 0.64
CA PRO A 114 25.49 -1.36 0.24
C PRO A 114 24.16 -1.87 -0.32
N LEU A 115 23.07 -1.12 -0.10
CA LEU A 115 21.83 -1.31 -0.84
C LEU A 115 22.04 -0.78 -2.27
N ARG A 116 22.12 -1.69 -3.24
CA ARG A 116 22.40 -1.36 -4.64
C ARG A 116 21.17 -0.78 -5.32
N ARG A 117 21.35 -0.09 -6.45
CA ARG A 117 20.20 0.35 -7.26
C ARG A 117 19.41 -0.88 -7.72
N ALA A 118 18.12 -0.90 -7.43
CA ALA A 118 17.23 -1.98 -7.81
C ALA A 118 17.06 -2.01 -9.34
N PRO A 119 17.04 -3.20 -9.97
CA PRO A 119 16.58 -3.33 -11.35
C PRO A 119 15.09 -3.00 -11.45
N ASP A 120 14.61 -2.72 -12.67
CA ASP A 120 13.20 -2.49 -12.94
C ASP A 120 12.33 -3.66 -12.43
N ARG A 121 12.78 -4.89 -12.70
CA ARG A 121 12.22 -6.12 -12.13
C ARG A 121 13.14 -6.68 -11.06
N VAL A 122 12.77 -6.47 -9.81
CA VAL A 122 13.34 -7.19 -8.66
C VAL A 122 12.65 -8.54 -8.56
N GLY A 123 13.41 -9.59 -8.27
CA GLY A 123 12.86 -10.92 -7.98
C GLY A 123 11.94 -10.88 -6.75
N ASP A 124 11.14 -11.93 -6.59
CA ASP A 124 10.36 -12.12 -5.39
C ASP A 124 11.24 -12.78 -4.33
N GLU A 125 11.53 -12.03 -3.26
CA GLU A 125 12.32 -12.52 -2.14
C GLU A 125 11.46 -13.32 -1.18
N GLY A 126 12.05 -14.21 -0.38
CA GLY A 126 11.33 -14.92 0.67
C GLY A 126 10.63 -13.95 1.62
N HIS A 127 9.31 -14.08 1.71
CA HIS A 127 8.44 -13.19 2.49
C HIS A 127 7.42 -13.98 3.32
N SER A 128 7.75 -15.21 3.70
CA SER A 128 6.97 -15.97 4.69
C SER A 128 7.25 -15.48 6.12
N PHE A 129 6.41 -15.90 7.07
CA PHE A 129 6.62 -15.63 8.50
C PHE A 129 8.02 -16.04 8.98
N PHE A 130 8.52 -17.19 8.51
CA PHE A 130 9.84 -17.69 8.88
C PHE A 130 10.98 -16.91 8.22
N ASP A 131 10.79 -16.46 6.98
CA ASP A 131 11.78 -15.61 6.30
C ASP A 131 11.95 -14.29 7.07
N GLY A 132 10.85 -13.72 7.58
CA GLY A 132 10.86 -12.55 8.46
C GLY A 132 11.67 -12.76 9.75
N ILE A 133 11.44 -13.87 10.46
CA ILE A 133 12.21 -14.22 11.66
C ILE A 133 13.71 -14.34 11.34
N THR A 134 14.04 -15.00 10.23
CA THR A 134 15.43 -15.15 9.80
C THR A 134 16.05 -13.80 9.45
N ALA A 135 15.40 -12.97 8.63
CA ALA A 135 15.97 -11.71 8.16
C ALA A 135 16.16 -10.68 9.29
N VAL A 136 15.16 -10.56 10.18
CA VAL A 136 15.19 -9.63 11.32
C VAL A 136 16.13 -10.11 12.41
N ASN A 137 16.24 -11.44 12.60
CA ASN A 137 17.19 -12.08 13.51
C ASN A 137 17.26 -11.45 14.92
N GLY A 138 16.09 -11.28 15.56
CA GLY A 138 16.01 -10.66 16.88
C GLY A 138 16.37 -9.17 16.91
N GLY A 139 16.14 -8.46 15.81
CA GLY A 139 16.41 -7.03 15.66
C GLY A 139 17.83 -6.69 15.19
N LYS A 140 18.66 -7.70 14.90
CA LYS A 140 20.01 -7.50 14.34
C LYS A 140 19.99 -7.07 12.88
N MET A 141 18.90 -7.38 12.15
CA MET A 141 18.69 -6.99 10.75
C MET A 141 19.84 -7.45 9.83
N ASP A 142 20.40 -8.62 10.13
CA ASP A 142 21.68 -9.06 9.59
C ASP A 142 21.58 -10.30 8.70
N CYS A 143 20.39 -10.81 8.36
CA CYS A 143 20.26 -12.04 7.59
C CYS A 143 19.25 -11.95 6.43
N PHE A 144 19.11 -10.75 5.82
CA PHE A 144 18.31 -10.58 4.60
C PHE A 144 18.87 -11.40 3.44
N ALA A 145 17.98 -11.87 2.56
CA ALA A 145 18.34 -12.52 1.32
C ALA A 145 19.05 -11.54 0.36
N HIS A 146 19.79 -12.05 -0.63
CA HIS A 146 20.66 -11.21 -1.47
C HIS A 146 19.88 -10.13 -2.23
N GLY A 147 18.67 -10.39 -2.71
CA GLY A 147 17.85 -9.36 -3.36
C GLY A 147 17.15 -8.40 -2.40
N GLY A 148 17.28 -8.61 -1.09
CA GLY A 148 16.84 -7.65 -0.06
C GLY A 148 17.75 -6.42 0.06
N TYR A 149 18.99 -6.45 -0.46
CA TYR A 149 19.92 -5.32 -0.42
C TYR A 149 19.84 -4.44 -1.67
N VAL A 150 18.63 -4.00 -2.01
CA VAL A 150 18.37 -3.13 -3.17
C VAL A 150 17.43 -1.98 -2.83
N GLN A 151 17.54 -0.90 -3.59
CA GLN A 151 16.73 0.31 -3.44
C GLN A 151 16.54 1.03 -4.77
N TYR A 152 15.34 1.56 -5.01
CA TYR A 152 15.08 2.46 -6.11
C TYR A 152 15.63 3.86 -5.82
N TRP A 153 16.09 4.53 -6.86
CA TRP A 153 16.47 5.93 -6.81
C TRP A 153 15.32 6.81 -7.30
N GLN A 154 15.42 8.12 -7.08
CA GLN A 154 14.39 9.06 -7.52
C GLN A 154 14.00 8.88 -8.99
N GLN A 155 14.98 8.69 -9.87
CA GLN A 155 14.72 8.53 -11.30
C GLN A 155 14.05 7.19 -11.68
N ASP A 156 14.10 6.19 -10.80
CA ASP A 156 13.48 4.88 -11.03
C ASP A 156 11.97 4.94 -10.75
N ILE A 157 11.56 5.73 -9.76
CA ILE A 157 10.17 5.87 -9.30
C ILE A 157 9.78 7.34 -9.07
N PRO A 158 9.92 8.21 -10.08
CA PRO A 158 9.83 9.67 -9.90
C PRO A 158 8.47 10.16 -9.40
N HIS A 159 7.40 9.43 -9.73
CA HIS A 159 6.04 9.74 -9.27
C HIS A 159 5.86 9.47 -7.77
N TYR A 160 6.40 8.36 -7.25
CA TYR A 160 6.34 8.06 -5.81
C TYR A 160 7.10 9.11 -4.98
N TRP A 161 8.28 9.51 -5.43
CA TRP A 161 9.04 10.56 -4.75
C TRP A 161 8.35 11.92 -4.84
N THR A 162 7.62 12.20 -5.92
CA THR A 162 6.79 13.40 -6.03
C THR A 162 5.64 13.39 -5.03
N TYR A 163 4.96 12.25 -4.85
CA TYR A 163 3.95 12.11 -3.81
C TYR A 163 4.54 12.30 -2.41
N ALA A 164 5.67 11.67 -2.10
CA ALA A 164 6.34 11.78 -0.80
C ALA A 164 6.84 13.19 -0.48
N ARG A 165 7.23 14.00 -1.49
CA ARG A 165 7.55 15.42 -1.28
C ARG A 165 6.31 16.29 -1.05
N ARG A 166 5.20 15.96 -1.72
CA ARG A 166 3.99 16.78 -1.70
C ARG A 166 3.09 16.48 -0.51
N TYR A 167 3.13 15.25 -0.02
CA TYR A 167 2.25 14.71 1.01
C TYR A 167 3.08 14.08 2.13
N THR A 168 2.40 13.50 3.12
CA THR A 168 3.06 12.83 4.23
C THR A 168 3.63 11.48 3.80
N LEU A 169 4.91 11.26 4.09
CA LEU A 169 5.56 9.95 4.06
C LEU A 169 5.68 9.44 5.50
N ALA A 170 5.16 8.25 5.78
CA ALA A 170 5.37 7.59 7.07
C ALA A 170 6.58 6.65 6.96
N ASP A 171 7.67 6.99 7.64
CA ASP A 171 8.94 6.24 7.64
C ASP A 171 9.10 5.30 8.85
N ARG A 172 8.08 5.23 9.70
CA ARG A 172 7.97 4.31 10.84
C ARG A 172 6.63 3.59 10.85
N PHE A 173 6.21 3.14 9.67
CA PHE A 173 5.00 2.36 9.46
C PHE A 173 5.38 0.91 9.18
N PHE A 174 5.00 0.01 10.09
CA PHE A 174 5.42 -1.39 10.09
C PHE A 174 4.25 -2.31 9.81
N THR A 175 4.57 -3.46 9.20
CA THR A 175 3.65 -4.59 9.09
C THR A 175 3.19 -5.06 10.47
N SER A 176 1.97 -5.62 10.53
CA SER A 176 1.39 -6.11 11.79
C SER A 176 1.98 -7.46 12.23
N ILE A 177 2.45 -8.26 11.28
CA ILE A 177 3.05 -9.57 11.51
C ILE A 177 4.01 -9.89 10.37
N TYR A 178 5.03 -10.72 10.58
CA TYR A 178 5.73 -11.29 9.44
C TYR A 178 4.78 -12.14 8.61
N GLY A 179 4.89 -12.10 7.30
CA GLY A 179 4.09 -13.01 6.49
C GLY A 179 3.82 -12.52 5.10
N PRO A 180 3.18 -13.38 4.31
CA PRO A 180 2.88 -13.09 2.94
C PRO A 180 1.61 -12.25 2.79
N THR A 181 1.38 -11.81 1.55
CA THR A 181 0.25 -10.99 1.08
C THR A 181 -1.08 -11.35 1.74
N GLY A 182 -1.48 -12.63 1.74
CA GLY A 182 -2.79 -13.04 2.26
C GLY A 182 -3.01 -12.67 3.73
N ILE A 183 -1.96 -12.72 4.54
CA ILE A 183 -2.02 -12.40 5.98
C ILE A 183 -2.08 -10.88 6.19
N GLU A 184 -1.26 -10.13 5.46
CA GLU A 184 -1.27 -8.66 5.53
C GLU A 184 -2.60 -8.06 5.06
N HIS A 185 -3.24 -8.70 4.08
CA HIS A 185 -4.58 -8.30 3.65
C HIS A 185 -5.59 -8.47 4.78
N LEU A 186 -5.61 -9.62 5.48
CA LEU A 186 -6.47 -9.83 6.65
C LEU A 186 -6.25 -8.75 7.71
N TRP A 187 -5.00 -8.43 8.05
CA TRP A 187 -4.68 -7.36 8.99
C TRP A 187 -5.16 -5.99 8.54
N THR A 188 -5.13 -5.71 7.24
CA THR A 188 -5.55 -4.42 6.68
C THR A 188 -7.04 -4.13 6.92
N PHE A 189 -7.93 -5.14 6.81
CA PHE A 189 -9.38 -4.91 6.96
C PHE A 189 -9.98 -5.44 8.27
N ALA A 190 -9.36 -6.42 8.91
CA ALA A 190 -9.86 -7.03 10.14
C ALA A 190 -9.00 -6.73 11.38
N SER A 191 -7.80 -6.16 11.22
CA SER A 191 -6.84 -5.94 12.31
C SER A 191 -6.52 -7.22 13.09
N GLN A 192 -6.60 -8.38 12.41
CA GLN A 192 -6.16 -9.69 12.88
C GLN A 192 -6.17 -10.69 11.72
N SER A 193 -5.48 -11.82 11.89
CA SER A 193 -5.46 -12.94 10.94
C SER A 193 -6.05 -14.23 11.53
N ASP A 194 -6.80 -14.17 12.64
CA ASP A 194 -7.22 -15.35 13.42
C ASP A 194 -6.06 -16.36 13.60
N ARG A 195 -4.88 -15.83 13.97
CA ARG A 195 -3.64 -16.57 14.21
C ARG A 195 -2.98 -17.21 12.99
N PHE A 196 -3.52 -17.07 11.77
CA PHE A 196 -2.82 -17.49 10.57
C PHE A 196 -1.54 -16.65 10.38
N ILE A 197 -0.45 -17.35 10.05
CA ILE A 197 0.85 -16.75 9.74
C ILE A 197 1.26 -16.97 8.29
N ASP A 198 0.47 -17.76 7.58
CA ASP A 198 0.68 -18.11 6.19
C ASP A 198 -0.68 -18.22 5.49
N HIS A 199 -0.63 -18.21 4.18
CA HIS A 199 -1.74 -18.68 3.33
C HIS A 199 -1.25 -19.95 2.62
N GLU A 200 -2.09 -20.60 1.80
CA GLU A 200 -1.55 -21.67 0.98
C GLU A 200 -0.43 -21.14 0.07
N ARG A 201 0.56 -22.00 -0.17
CA ARG A 201 1.52 -21.88 -1.26
C ARG A 201 1.59 -23.22 -2.01
N PRO A 202 1.83 -23.20 -3.34
CA PRO A 202 1.98 -24.44 -4.11
C PRO A 202 3.03 -25.36 -3.48
N GLY A 203 2.66 -26.62 -3.24
CA GLY A 203 3.55 -27.63 -2.66
C GLY A 203 3.79 -27.53 -1.14
N GLN A 204 3.07 -26.64 -0.43
CA GLN A 204 3.12 -26.60 1.04
C GLN A 204 2.15 -27.60 1.68
N PHE A 205 0.87 -27.52 1.27
CA PHE A 205 -0.22 -28.41 1.67
C PHE A 205 -1.18 -28.57 0.49
N GLY A 206 -1.95 -29.66 0.45
CA GLY A 206 -2.92 -29.89 -0.62
C GLY A 206 -2.30 -30.39 -1.91
N SER A 207 -2.96 -30.09 -3.03
CA SER A 207 -2.51 -30.48 -4.37
C SER A 207 -1.26 -29.71 -4.84
N ASP A 208 -0.63 -30.16 -5.93
CA ASP A 208 0.53 -29.49 -6.54
C ASP A 208 0.16 -28.12 -7.16
N HIS A 209 -1.13 -27.80 -7.24
CA HIS A 209 -1.66 -26.55 -7.77
C HIS A 209 -2.51 -25.85 -6.72
N ARG A 210 -2.52 -24.51 -6.80
CA ARG A 210 -3.33 -23.69 -5.91
C ARG A 210 -4.81 -23.78 -6.31
N GLU A 211 -5.63 -24.33 -5.44
CA GLU A 211 -7.08 -24.46 -5.59
C GLU A 211 -7.84 -23.64 -4.52
N PHE A 212 -7.12 -22.91 -3.65
CA PHE A 212 -7.64 -22.02 -2.61
C PHE A 212 -8.67 -22.70 -1.69
N CYS A 213 -9.95 -22.35 -1.86
CA CYS A 213 -11.04 -22.86 -1.05
C CYS A 213 -11.66 -24.12 -1.63
N ASP A 214 -11.26 -24.52 -2.84
CA ASP A 214 -11.83 -25.65 -3.56
C ASP A 214 -11.11 -26.97 -3.23
N ASP A 215 -9.89 -26.94 -2.67
CA ASP A 215 -9.19 -28.11 -2.15
C ASP A 215 -9.28 -28.18 -0.61
N PRO A 216 -9.98 -29.19 -0.04
CA PRO A 216 -10.09 -29.36 1.41
C PRO A 216 -8.78 -29.84 2.08
N LEU A 217 -7.79 -30.26 1.30
CA LEU A 217 -6.44 -30.58 1.78
C LEU A 217 -5.53 -29.34 1.81
N GLU A 218 -6.00 -28.23 1.22
CA GLU A 218 -5.30 -26.97 1.13
C GLU A 218 -5.37 -26.18 2.44
N THR A 219 -4.53 -26.58 3.39
CA THR A 219 -4.44 -25.93 4.70
C THR A 219 -3.34 -24.86 4.73
N ALA A 220 -3.32 -24.05 5.79
CA ALA A 220 -2.28 -23.06 6.04
C ALA A 220 -1.87 -23.07 7.51
N LEU A 221 -0.65 -22.59 7.78
CA LEU A 221 -0.11 -22.53 9.12
C LEU A 221 -0.76 -21.43 9.95
N ALA A 222 -1.16 -21.79 11.16
CA ALA A 222 -1.65 -20.88 12.17
C ALA A 222 -1.11 -21.24 13.54
N PHE A 223 -1.00 -20.25 14.43
CA PHE A 223 -0.74 -20.54 15.83
C PHE A 223 -1.95 -21.26 16.46
N ARG A 224 -1.67 -22.31 17.23
CA ARG A 224 -2.69 -22.90 18.11
C ARG A 224 -3.14 -21.89 19.16
N GLN A 225 -4.28 -22.13 19.78
CA GLN A 225 -4.71 -21.30 20.90
C GLN A 225 -3.75 -21.57 22.07
N MET A 226 -3.26 -20.50 22.69
CA MET A 226 -2.22 -20.55 23.71
C MET A 226 -2.59 -19.64 24.87
N ALA A 227 -2.17 -20.03 26.07
CA ALA A 227 -2.22 -19.13 27.23
C ALA A 227 -1.19 -17.99 27.02
N ARG A 228 -1.43 -16.83 27.64
CA ARG A 228 -0.55 -15.65 27.51
C ARG A 228 0.92 -15.95 27.79
N GLN A 229 1.21 -16.71 28.86
CA GLN A 229 2.59 -17.08 29.22
C GLN A 229 3.27 -17.92 28.13
N GLU A 230 2.50 -18.71 27.40
CA GLU A 230 3.01 -19.47 26.27
C GLU A 230 3.23 -18.58 25.05
N GLN A 231 2.33 -17.65 24.75
CA GLN A 231 2.52 -16.66 23.70
C GLN A 231 3.80 -15.85 23.92
N GLU A 232 4.03 -15.37 25.15
CA GLU A 232 5.25 -14.64 25.52
C GLU A 232 6.51 -15.49 25.27
N ARG A 233 6.47 -16.80 25.56
CA ARG A 233 7.58 -17.71 25.23
C ARG A 233 7.80 -17.87 23.72
N ILE A 234 6.74 -17.84 22.92
CA ILE A 234 6.86 -17.89 21.45
C ILE A 234 7.43 -16.58 20.90
N TYR A 235 7.01 -15.42 21.41
CA TYR A 235 7.62 -14.14 21.02
C TYR A 235 9.12 -14.08 21.37
N GLN A 236 9.52 -14.64 22.52
CA GLN A 236 10.94 -14.75 22.83
C GLN A 236 11.68 -15.72 21.90
N ALA A 237 11.03 -16.78 21.42
CA ALA A 237 11.62 -17.67 20.42
C ALA A 237 11.77 -16.97 19.06
N GLU A 238 10.79 -16.17 18.63
CA GLU A 238 10.93 -15.35 17.40
C GLU A 238 12.15 -14.42 17.50
N ASN A 239 12.36 -13.80 18.66
CA ASN A 239 13.53 -12.94 18.92
C ASN A 239 14.87 -13.68 18.95
N GLN A 240 14.88 -15.01 18.99
CA GLN A 240 16.10 -15.81 18.87
C GLN A 240 16.49 -16.10 17.41
N GLY A 241 15.73 -15.58 16.44
CA GLY A 241 15.97 -15.81 15.02
C GLY A 241 15.89 -17.29 14.68
N VAL A 242 16.87 -17.78 13.90
CA VAL A 242 16.91 -19.18 13.45
C VAL A 242 16.91 -20.18 14.62
N GLN A 243 17.49 -19.83 15.76
CA GLN A 243 17.57 -20.73 16.92
C GLN A 243 16.19 -21.01 17.54
N GLY A 244 15.26 -20.07 17.47
CA GLY A 244 13.91 -20.24 18.02
C GLY A 244 12.92 -20.90 17.08
N LEU A 245 13.26 -21.10 15.79
CA LEU A 245 12.34 -21.63 14.79
C LEU A 245 11.76 -23.00 15.14
N THR A 246 12.52 -23.87 15.82
CA THR A 246 12.01 -25.18 16.28
C THR A 246 10.85 -25.01 17.26
N GLN A 247 10.99 -24.09 18.22
CA GLN A 247 9.95 -23.83 19.21
C GLN A 247 8.74 -23.13 18.57
N VAL A 248 8.98 -22.16 17.68
CA VAL A 248 7.91 -21.49 16.91
C VAL A 248 7.12 -22.52 16.12
N ARG A 249 7.78 -23.40 15.35
CA ARG A 249 7.12 -24.45 14.54
C ARG A 249 6.30 -25.40 15.40
N ALA A 250 6.79 -25.77 16.59
CA ALA A 250 6.06 -26.63 17.52
C ALA A 250 4.77 -26.00 18.08
N SER A 251 4.59 -24.68 17.93
CA SER A 251 3.37 -23.97 18.34
C SER A 251 2.32 -23.82 17.24
N LEU A 252 2.64 -24.30 16.03
CA LEU A 252 1.75 -24.18 14.88
C LEU A 252 0.83 -25.40 14.73
N THR A 253 -0.28 -25.15 14.06
CA THR A 253 -1.23 -26.15 13.60
C THR A 253 -1.60 -25.83 12.16
N SER A 254 -2.05 -26.83 11.41
CA SER A 254 -2.61 -26.61 10.08
C SER A 254 -4.12 -26.42 10.20
N ARG A 255 -4.64 -25.38 9.56
CA ARG A 255 -6.07 -25.05 9.52
C ARG A 255 -6.48 -24.69 8.11
N TRP A 256 -7.77 -24.81 7.80
CA TRP A 256 -8.27 -24.46 6.48
C TRP A 256 -8.58 -22.96 6.42
N PRO A 257 -7.78 -22.13 5.72
CA PRO A 257 -7.93 -20.67 5.78
C PRO A 257 -9.30 -20.16 5.32
N CYS A 258 -9.97 -20.86 4.41
CA CYS A 258 -11.25 -20.41 3.87
C CYS A 258 -12.45 -20.62 4.81
N PHE A 259 -12.38 -21.61 5.70
CA PHE A 259 -13.52 -22.01 6.54
C PHE A 259 -13.25 -21.83 8.03
N ASP A 260 -11.98 -21.96 8.44
CA ASP A 260 -11.63 -21.87 9.86
C ASP A 260 -11.38 -20.44 10.33
N VAL A 261 -11.14 -19.48 9.42
CA VAL A 261 -10.83 -18.08 9.78
C VAL A 261 -12.02 -17.40 10.46
N ARG A 262 -11.74 -16.76 11.60
CA ARG A 262 -12.70 -15.98 12.39
C ARG A 262 -12.16 -14.58 12.64
N VAL A 263 -12.50 -13.66 11.75
CA VAL A 263 -12.13 -12.23 11.80
C VAL A 263 -13.26 -11.35 12.30
#